data_AF-A0A150VKS9-F1
#
_entry.id   AF-A0A150VKS9-F1
#
_cell.length_a   1.000
_cell.length_b   1.000
_cell.length_c   1.000
_cell.angle_alpha   90.00
_cell.angle_beta   90.00
_cell.angle_gamma   90.00
#
_symmetry.space_group_name_H-M   'P 1'
#
loop_
_entity.id
_entity.type
_entity.pdbx_description
1 polymer ?
#
loop_
_entity_poly.entity_id
_entity_poly.type
_entity_poly.pdbx_seq_one_letter_code
_entity_poly.pdbx_strand_id
1 'polypeptide(L)'
;MLPEVVHRLAVADTGIRLEGEGHRVLSEREVHAAEAVPDRAAELLAELGVDQVPPGARRGETLAVPVGARGVHWPDLVVVLPGGRLAAVEVELTPKPAAALRTILRAYKQARRPVAYLATEPVVRQLRGGPGPGGRWVDGMAQEVGLLPPGGPDPGTSGLLRVRPFSAVDPAVARRAAQQAARLRGG
;
A
#
# COMPACT_ATOMS: atom_id res chain seq x y z
N MET A 1 -11.35 -17.77 11.67
CA MET A 1 -11.20 -16.32 11.46
C MET A 1 -11.30 -16.06 9.97
N LEU A 2 -12.21 -15.16 9.56
CA LEU A 2 -12.43 -14.82 8.16
C LEU A 2 -11.20 -14.07 7.59
N PRO A 3 -10.88 -14.20 6.29
CA PRO A 3 -9.74 -13.53 5.67
C PRO A 3 -9.70 -12.01 5.90
N GLU A 4 -10.87 -11.38 5.92
CA GLU A 4 -11.04 -9.95 6.19
C GLU A 4 -10.63 -9.55 7.61
N VAL A 5 -10.91 -10.40 8.61
CA VAL A 5 -10.55 -10.11 10.01
C VAL A 5 -9.03 -10.16 10.19
N VAL A 6 -8.35 -11.13 9.58
CA VAL A 6 -6.89 -11.22 9.65
C VAL A 6 -6.24 -10.01 8.99
N HIS A 7 -6.74 -9.58 7.83
CA HIS A 7 -6.25 -8.39 7.15
C HIS A 7 -6.45 -7.13 8.01
N ARG A 8 -7.64 -6.92 8.59
CA ARG A 8 -7.88 -5.78 9.51
C ARG A 8 -6.94 -5.78 10.72
N LEU A 9 -6.67 -6.94 11.32
CA LEU A 9 -5.71 -7.05 12.41
C LEU A 9 -4.28 -6.71 11.95
N ALA A 10 -3.89 -7.15 10.75
CA ALA A 10 -2.58 -6.84 10.17
C ALA A 10 -2.42 -5.34 9.86
N VAL A 11 -3.47 -4.69 9.35
CA VAL A 11 -3.51 -3.24 9.13
C VAL A 11 -3.42 -2.50 10.46
N ALA A 12 -4.20 -2.90 11.47
CA ALA A 12 -4.17 -2.27 12.79
C ALA A 12 -2.80 -2.42 13.47
N ASP A 13 -2.21 -3.62 13.47
CA ASP A 13 -0.85 -3.86 14.00
C ASP A 13 0.20 -2.99 13.29
N THR A 14 0.09 -2.87 11.96
CA THR A 14 0.95 -1.99 11.17
C THR A 14 0.77 -0.52 11.56
N GLY A 15 -0.47 -0.05 11.69
CA GLY A 15 -0.78 1.33 12.08
C GLY A 15 -0.20 1.67 13.45
N ILE A 16 -0.47 0.83 14.46
CA ILE A 16 0.05 1.00 15.82
C ILE A 16 1.58 1.04 15.84
N ARG A 17 2.24 0.16 15.06
CA ARG A 17 3.69 0.17 14.95
C ARG A 17 4.22 1.49 14.36
N LEU A 18 3.61 1.97 13.29
CA LEU A 18 4.00 3.24 12.65
C LEU A 18 3.78 4.44 13.59
N GLU A 19 2.69 4.45 14.36
CA GLU A 19 2.47 5.46 15.40
C GLU A 19 3.52 5.37 16.52
N GLY A 20 3.89 4.16 16.95
CA GLY A 20 4.99 3.93 17.89
C GLY A 20 6.36 4.38 17.36
N GLU A 21 6.53 4.42 16.03
CA GLU A 21 7.70 5.00 15.35
C GLU A 21 7.63 6.54 15.22
N GLY A 22 6.56 7.17 15.73
CA GLY A 22 6.35 8.62 15.74
C GLY A 22 5.67 9.18 14.49
N HIS A 23 5.13 8.32 13.63
CA HIS A 23 4.35 8.76 12.46
C HIS A 23 2.90 9.07 12.83
N ARG A 24 2.28 10.01 12.11
CA ARG A 24 0.82 10.16 12.15
C ARG A 24 0.22 9.27 11.08
N VAL A 25 -0.81 8.51 11.44
CA VAL A 25 -1.43 7.52 10.56
C VAL A 25 -2.93 7.78 10.47
N LEU A 26 -3.48 7.67 9.27
CA LEU A 26 -4.91 7.67 9.01
C LEU A 26 -5.29 6.30 8.46
N SER A 27 -6.32 5.68 9.01
CA SER A 27 -6.89 4.44 8.48
C SER A 27 -7.75 4.70 7.24
N GLU A 28 -8.01 3.66 6.45
CA GLU A 28 -8.95 3.69 5.31
C GLU A 28 -10.29 4.35 5.68
N ARG A 29 -10.82 4.07 6.88
CA ARG A 29 -12.10 4.64 7.35
C ARG A 29 -12.02 6.13 7.61
N GLU A 30 -10.93 6.61 8.20
CA GLU A 30 -10.71 8.03 8.45
C GLU A 30 -10.50 8.78 7.14
N VAL A 31 -9.74 8.19 6.21
CA VAL A 31 -9.57 8.70 4.85
C VAL A 31 -10.93 8.82 4.16
N HIS A 32 -11.74 7.76 4.18
CA HIS A 32 -13.07 7.76 3.56
C HIS A 32 -13.99 8.81 4.20
N ALA A 33 -13.98 8.94 5.53
CA ALA A 33 -14.78 9.94 6.24
C ALA A 33 -14.35 11.37 5.89
N ALA A 34 -13.05 11.63 5.82
CA ALA A 34 -12.51 12.94 5.47
C ALA A 34 -12.81 13.33 4.01
N GLU A 35 -12.76 12.39 3.08
CA GLU A 35 -13.02 12.63 1.65
C GLU A 35 -14.52 12.73 1.32
N ALA A 36 -15.39 12.20 2.18
CA ALA A 36 -16.83 12.29 1.99
C ALA A 36 -17.36 13.72 2.17
N VAL A 37 -16.70 14.53 2.99
CA VAL A 37 -17.10 15.92 3.31
C VAL A 37 -16.21 16.90 2.53
N PRO A 38 -16.79 17.89 1.82
CA PRO A 38 -16.01 18.92 1.14
C PRO A 38 -14.99 19.58 2.08
N ASP A 39 -13.78 19.81 1.58
CA ASP A 39 -12.65 20.47 2.26
C ASP A 39 -12.11 19.78 3.53
N ARG A 40 -12.83 18.81 4.12
CA ARG A 40 -12.42 18.15 5.36
C ARG A 40 -11.09 17.41 5.24
N ALA A 41 -10.81 16.80 4.09
CA ALA A 41 -9.49 16.19 3.83
C ALA A 41 -8.35 17.21 3.86
N ALA A 42 -8.58 18.42 3.32
CA ALA A 42 -7.57 19.49 3.33
C ALA A 42 -7.39 20.07 4.74
N GLU A 43 -8.47 20.26 5.49
CA GLU A 43 -8.42 20.68 6.90
C GLU A 43 -7.65 19.67 7.76
N LEU A 44 -7.97 18.38 7.62
CA LEU A 44 -7.27 17.31 8.33
C LEU A 44 -5.77 17.33 8.02
N LEU A 45 -5.40 17.55 6.75
CA LEU A 45 -3.99 17.66 6.38
C LEU A 45 -3.31 18.89 7.00
N ALA A 46 -3.99 20.03 7.06
CA ALA A 46 -3.48 21.21 7.74
C ALA A 46 -3.29 20.98 9.25
N GLU A 47 -4.25 20.34 9.92
CA GLU A 47 -4.14 19.89 11.33
C GLU A 47 -2.94 18.95 11.53
N LEU A 48 -2.63 18.14 10.52
CA LEU A 48 -1.51 17.21 10.53
C LEU A 48 -0.17 17.84 10.11
N GLY A 49 -0.13 19.15 9.84
CA GLY A 49 1.09 19.87 9.41
C GLY A 49 1.58 19.46 8.03
N VAL A 50 0.65 19.12 7.12
CA VAL A 50 0.94 18.82 5.72
C VAL A 50 0.71 20.08 4.88
N ASP A 51 1.81 20.70 4.49
CA ASP A 51 1.78 22.01 3.81
C ASP A 51 1.41 21.93 2.32
N GLN A 52 1.28 20.72 1.77
CA GLN A 52 1.00 20.50 0.35
C GLN A 52 -0.14 19.50 0.14
N VAL A 53 -1.35 20.05 -0.08
CA VAL A 53 -2.41 19.30 -0.76
C VAL A 53 -1.96 19.08 -2.21
N PRO A 54 -2.07 17.85 -2.77
CA PRO A 54 -1.70 17.61 -4.16
C PRO A 54 -2.43 18.59 -5.09
N PRO A 55 -1.72 19.36 -5.93
CA PRO A 55 -2.37 20.34 -6.80
C PRO A 55 -3.33 19.63 -7.76
N GLY A 56 -4.59 20.09 -7.79
CA GLY A 56 -5.63 19.56 -8.68
C GLY A 56 -6.36 18.31 -8.18
N ALA A 57 -6.23 17.94 -6.89
CA ALA A 57 -7.02 16.86 -6.30
C ALA A 57 -8.53 17.14 -6.49
N ARG A 58 -9.25 16.23 -7.16
CA ARG A 58 -10.71 16.27 -7.17
C ARG A 58 -11.23 15.75 -5.82
N ARG A 59 -12.53 15.92 -5.56
CA ARG A 59 -13.19 15.34 -4.38
C ARG A 59 -12.93 13.82 -4.36
N GLY A 60 -12.38 13.29 -3.26
CA GLY A 60 -12.02 11.87 -3.16
C GLY A 60 -10.59 11.53 -3.60
N GLU A 61 -9.71 12.50 -3.83
CA GLU A 61 -8.38 12.27 -4.42
C GLU A 61 -7.23 12.96 -3.66
N THR A 62 -7.50 13.50 -2.46
CA THR A 62 -6.50 14.19 -1.64
C THR A 62 -5.65 13.19 -0.85
N LEU A 63 -6.32 12.28 -0.14
CA LEU A 63 -5.78 11.22 0.70
C LEU A 63 -5.86 9.86 -0.01
N ALA A 64 -6.77 9.69 -0.95
CA ALA A 64 -6.91 8.50 -1.78
C ALA A 64 -6.24 8.68 -3.16
N VAL A 65 -6.28 7.65 -4.02
CA VAL A 65 -5.74 7.75 -5.39
C VAL A 65 -6.81 7.47 -6.45
N PRO A 66 -6.92 8.29 -7.51
CA PRO A 66 -7.90 8.09 -8.57
C PRO A 66 -7.61 6.82 -9.36
N VAL A 67 -8.64 6.03 -9.65
CA VAL A 67 -8.56 4.82 -10.47
C VAL A 67 -9.51 4.92 -11.67
N GLY A 68 -8.94 5.01 -12.86
CA GLY A 68 -9.71 5.16 -14.09
C GLY A 68 -10.46 6.49 -14.13
N ALA A 69 -11.62 6.52 -14.80
CA ALA A 69 -12.35 7.78 -15.02
C ALA A 69 -13.21 8.24 -13.83
N ARG A 70 -13.64 7.31 -12.96
CA ARG A 70 -14.60 7.56 -11.88
C ARG A 70 -14.35 6.75 -10.60
N GLY A 71 -13.34 5.89 -10.59
CA GLY A 71 -13.02 5.06 -9.43
C GLY A 71 -12.03 5.78 -8.51
N VAL A 72 -12.02 5.37 -7.25
CA VAL A 72 -11.04 5.79 -6.25
C VAL A 72 -10.52 4.53 -5.56
N HIS A 73 -9.21 4.46 -5.34
CA HIS A 73 -8.58 3.46 -4.50
C HIS A 73 -8.20 4.09 -3.17
N TRP A 74 -8.69 3.47 -2.11
CA TRP A 74 -8.50 3.88 -0.73
C TRP A 74 -7.32 3.09 -0.18
N PRO A 75 -6.22 3.74 0.23
CA PRO A 75 -5.10 3.05 0.88
C PRO A 75 -5.55 2.45 2.22
N ASP A 76 -4.99 1.29 2.59
CA ASP A 76 -5.26 0.70 3.91
C ASP A 76 -4.88 1.68 5.04
N LEU A 77 -3.73 2.36 4.87
CA LEU A 77 -3.29 3.45 5.71
C LEU A 77 -2.67 4.59 4.87
N VAL A 78 -2.83 5.82 5.35
CA VAL A 78 -2.08 6.99 4.90
C VAL A 78 -1.18 7.46 6.04
N VAL A 79 0.10 7.70 5.73
CA VAL A 79 1.12 8.08 6.70
C VAL A 79 1.64 9.47 6.37
N VAL A 80 1.70 10.32 7.39
CA VAL A 80 2.39 11.61 7.32
C VAL A 80 3.86 11.39 7.66
N LEU A 81 4.72 11.50 6.65
CA LEU A 81 6.16 11.43 6.76
C LEU A 81 6.74 12.75 7.29
N PRO A 82 7.96 12.73 7.86
CA PRO A 82 8.69 13.94 8.20
C PRO A 82 8.74 14.94 7.02
N GLY A 83 8.55 16.21 7.32
CA GLY A 83 8.46 17.27 6.30
C GLY A 83 7.09 17.36 5.61
N GLY A 84 6.03 16.86 6.24
CA GLY A 84 4.64 17.07 5.79
C GLY A 84 4.28 16.33 4.50
N ARG A 85 5.00 15.27 4.15
CA ARG A 85 4.74 14.48 2.92
C ARG A 85 3.85 13.29 3.22
N LEU A 86 2.88 13.00 2.36
CA LEU A 86 2.04 11.81 2.51
C LEU A 86 2.59 10.61 1.74
N ALA A 87 2.50 9.44 2.36
CA ALA A 87 2.71 8.15 1.74
C ALA A 87 1.53 7.21 2.05
N ALA A 88 1.22 6.31 1.12
CA ALA A 88 0.29 5.21 1.34
C ALA A 88 1.02 3.99 1.89
N VAL A 89 0.32 3.18 2.68
CA VAL A 89 0.76 1.84 3.08
C VAL A 89 -0.35 0.86 2.72
N GLU A 90 0.05 -0.25 2.09
CA GLU A 90 -0.82 -1.34 1.64
C GLU A 90 -0.38 -2.62 2.35
N VAL A 91 -1.28 -3.29 3.04
CA VAL A 91 -1.04 -4.56 3.72
C VAL A 91 -1.66 -5.69 2.92
N GLU A 92 -0.87 -6.33 2.08
CA GLU A 92 -1.37 -7.33 1.15
C GLU A 92 -0.97 -8.74 1.58
N LEU A 93 -1.92 -9.47 2.16
CA LEU A 93 -1.67 -10.81 2.70
C LEU A 93 -1.81 -11.91 1.64
N THR A 94 -2.50 -11.62 0.53
CA THR A 94 -2.91 -12.61 -0.46
C THR A 94 -2.81 -12.02 -1.87
N PRO A 95 -2.36 -12.77 -2.89
CA PRO A 95 -2.28 -12.24 -4.25
C PRO A 95 -3.64 -11.75 -4.77
N LYS A 96 -3.65 -10.54 -5.34
CA LYS A 96 -4.79 -10.00 -6.08
C LYS A 96 -4.74 -10.48 -7.54
N PRO A 97 -5.88 -10.50 -8.26
CA PRO A 97 -5.86 -10.67 -9.70
C PRO A 97 -4.94 -9.65 -10.40
N ALA A 98 -4.17 -10.10 -11.39
CA ALA A 98 -3.15 -9.28 -12.04
C ALA A 98 -3.69 -7.95 -12.60
N ALA A 99 -4.89 -7.99 -13.21
CA ALA A 99 -5.52 -6.80 -13.75
C ALA A 99 -5.84 -5.74 -12.67
N ALA A 100 -6.32 -6.19 -11.50
CA ALA A 100 -6.62 -5.30 -10.38
C ALA A 100 -5.34 -4.66 -9.82
N LEU A 101 -4.29 -5.47 -9.62
CA LEU A 101 -3.03 -4.96 -9.08
C LEU A 101 -2.34 -3.97 -10.04
N ARG A 102 -2.30 -4.25 -11.34
CA ARG A 102 -1.80 -3.29 -12.35
C ARG A 102 -2.56 -1.98 -12.34
N THR A 103 -3.87 -2.03 -12.13
CA THR A 103 -4.74 -0.85 -12.10
C THR A 103 -4.38 0.04 -10.91
N ILE A 104 -4.26 -0.54 -9.71
CA ILE A 104 -3.88 0.19 -8.48
C ILE A 104 -2.45 0.75 -8.59
N LEU A 105 -1.49 -0.05 -9.05
CA LEU A 105 -0.10 0.42 -9.21
C LEU A 105 0.01 1.59 -10.20
N ARG A 106 -0.72 1.56 -11.31
CA ARG A 106 -0.77 2.68 -12.26
C ARG A 106 -1.37 3.93 -11.63
N ALA A 107 -2.41 3.80 -10.80
CA ALA A 107 -2.99 4.92 -10.06
C ALA A 107 -1.96 5.59 -9.14
N TYR A 108 -1.24 4.81 -8.34
CA TYR A 108 -0.15 5.34 -7.50
C TYR A 108 0.94 6.04 -8.32
N LYS A 109 1.34 5.45 -9.45
CA LYS A 109 2.32 6.05 -10.37
C LYS A 109 1.84 7.40 -10.92
N GLN A 110 0.59 7.47 -11.38
CA GLN A 110 -0.01 8.68 -11.96
C GLN A 110 -0.19 9.78 -10.92
N ALA A 111 -0.66 9.42 -9.72
CA ALA A 111 -0.79 10.34 -8.59
C ALA A 111 0.56 10.78 -8.02
N ARG A 112 1.68 10.16 -8.46
CA ARG A 112 3.02 10.35 -7.90
C ARG A 112 3.04 10.19 -6.37
N ARG A 113 2.15 9.35 -5.84
CA ARG A 113 2.00 9.11 -4.41
C ARG A 113 2.96 7.99 -4.00
N PRO A 114 3.91 8.24 -3.08
CA PRO A 114 4.74 7.17 -2.54
C PRO A 114 3.86 6.12 -1.85
N VAL A 115 4.14 4.84 -2.09
CA VAL A 115 3.41 3.71 -1.49
C VAL A 115 4.38 2.63 -1.01
N ALA A 116 4.13 2.11 0.19
CA ALA A 116 4.81 0.95 0.74
C ALA A 116 3.86 -0.25 0.83
N TYR A 117 4.14 -1.30 0.08
CA TYR A 117 3.47 -2.60 0.23
C TYR A 117 4.18 -3.43 1.30
N LEU A 118 3.45 -3.76 2.37
CA LEU A 118 3.83 -4.76 3.37
C LEU A 118 3.10 -6.05 3.04
N ALA A 119 3.83 -7.00 2.48
CA ALA A 119 3.23 -8.08 1.72
C ALA A 119 3.75 -9.45 2.14
N THR A 120 2.91 -10.48 2.09
CA THR A 120 3.39 -11.86 2.27
C THR A 120 4.22 -12.29 1.05
N GLU A 121 5.09 -13.29 1.22
CA GLU A 121 6.01 -13.73 0.16
C GLU A 121 5.37 -13.99 -1.23
N PRO A 122 4.19 -14.65 -1.36
CA PRO A 122 3.59 -14.82 -2.69
C PRO A 122 3.25 -13.47 -3.36
N VAL A 123 2.84 -12.48 -2.58
CA VAL A 123 2.54 -11.13 -3.07
C VAL A 123 3.84 -10.37 -3.38
N VAL A 124 4.86 -10.49 -2.53
CA VAL A 124 6.19 -9.90 -2.79
C VAL A 124 6.73 -10.39 -4.14
N ARG A 125 6.64 -11.70 -4.42
CA ARG A 125 7.02 -12.28 -5.70
C ARG A 125 6.14 -11.80 -6.86
N GLN A 126 4.84 -11.64 -6.65
CA GLN A 126 3.92 -11.08 -7.66
C GLN A 126 4.30 -9.64 -8.04
N LEU A 127 4.66 -8.83 -7.04
CA LEU A 127 5.00 -7.42 -7.21
C LEU A 127 6.40 -7.22 -7.80
N ARG A 128 7.43 -7.85 -7.20
CA ARG A 128 8.85 -7.64 -7.54
C ARG A 128 9.38 -8.61 -8.58
N GLY A 129 8.67 -9.70 -8.85
CA GLY A 129 9.19 -10.80 -9.64
C GLY A 129 10.06 -11.73 -8.80
N GLY A 130 10.83 -12.57 -9.48
CA GLY A 130 11.70 -13.54 -8.84
C GLY A 130 12.42 -14.44 -9.84
N PRO A 131 13.24 -15.38 -9.34
CA PRO A 131 13.85 -16.38 -10.22
C PRO A 131 12.76 -17.22 -10.90
N GLY A 132 12.88 -17.33 -12.23
CA GLY A 132 12.09 -18.20 -13.08
C GLY A 132 12.81 -19.51 -13.41
N PRO A 133 12.20 -20.35 -14.27
CA PRO A 133 12.82 -21.58 -14.76
C PRO A 133 14.20 -21.29 -15.40
N GLY A 134 15.21 -22.07 -15.04
CA GLY A 134 16.58 -21.89 -15.55
C GLY A 134 17.37 -20.75 -14.89
N GLY A 135 16.90 -20.22 -13.76
CA GLY A 135 17.63 -19.22 -12.96
C GLY A 135 17.58 -17.80 -13.52
N ARG A 136 16.94 -17.57 -14.66
CA ARG A 136 16.71 -16.22 -15.21
C ARG A 136 15.68 -15.49 -14.37
N TRP A 137 15.91 -14.20 -14.14
CA TRP A 137 14.95 -13.34 -13.46
C TRP A 137 13.71 -13.15 -14.31
N VAL A 138 12.54 -13.22 -13.67
CA VAL A 138 11.25 -12.87 -14.24
C VAL A 138 10.73 -11.66 -13.50
N ASP A 139 10.52 -10.57 -14.22
CA ASP A 139 9.99 -9.32 -13.69
C ASP A 139 8.58 -9.49 -13.10
N GLY A 140 8.29 -8.70 -12.06
CA GLY A 140 6.97 -8.63 -11.45
C GLY A 140 6.14 -7.49 -12.02
N MET A 141 4.92 -7.36 -11.49
CA MET A 141 3.97 -6.34 -11.96
C MET A 141 4.47 -4.92 -11.74
N ALA A 142 5.30 -4.68 -10.72
CA ALA A 142 5.87 -3.36 -10.46
C ALA A 142 6.86 -2.92 -11.54
N GLN A 143 7.63 -3.86 -12.11
CA GLN A 143 8.47 -3.61 -13.28
C GLN A 143 7.63 -3.42 -14.54
N GLU A 144 6.62 -4.27 -14.75
CA GLU A 144 5.71 -4.16 -15.92
C GLU A 144 5.08 -2.77 -16.05
N VAL A 145 4.70 -2.14 -14.92
CA VAL A 145 4.11 -0.79 -14.91
C VAL A 145 5.15 0.32 -14.78
N GLY A 146 6.43 -0.03 -14.70
CA GLY A 146 7.56 0.89 -14.59
C GLY A 146 7.56 1.70 -13.29
N LEU A 147 7.22 1.06 -12.17
CA LEU A 147 7.45 1.58 -10.80
C LEU A 147 8.76 1.07 -10.20
N LEU A 148 9.26 -0.07 -10.69
CA LEU A 148 10.59 -0.62 -10.39
C LEU A 148 11.37 -0.83 -11.69
N PRO A 149 12.73 -0.79 -11.65
CA PRO A 149 13.56 -1.11 -12.80
C PRO A 149 13.47 -2.60 -13.19
N PRO A 150 13.63 -2.94 -14.47
CA PRO A 150 13.65 -4.33 -14.93
C PRO A 150 14.89 -5.08 -14.47
N GLY A 151 14.80 -6.41 -14.38
CA GLY A 151 15.97 -7.30 -14.35
C GLY A 151 16.56 -7.63 -12.97
N GLY A 152 15.84 -7.40 -11.88
CA GLY A 152 16.29 -7.84 -10.56
C GLY A 152 15.57 -7.17 -9.40
N PRO A 153 15.89 -7.58 -8.15
CA PRO A 153 15.34 -6.93 -6.98
C PRO A 153 15.96 -5.54 -6.84
N ASP A 154 15.19 -4.49 -7.12
CA ASP A 154 15.50 -3.14 -6.65
C ASP A 154 15.46 -3.14 -5.10
N PRO A 155 16.51 -2.65 -4.40
CA PRO A 155 16.51 -2.52 -2.94
C PRO A 155 15.44 -1.56 -2.40
N GLY A 156 14.72 -0.82 -3.25
CA GLY A 156 13.57 -0.01 -2.87
C GLY A 156 13.92 1.19 -1.99
N THR A 157 15.17 1.64 -2.03
CA THR A 157 15.67 2.68 -1.14
C THR A 157 15.25 4.09 -1.60
N SER A 158 15.06 4.31 -2.91
CA SER A 158 14.63 5.59 -3.48
C SER A 158 13.65 5.39 -4.64
N GLY A 159 12.36 5.68 -4.44
CA GLY A 159 11.34 5.54 -5.48
C GLY A 159 9.92 5.80 -4.97
N LEU A 160 8.94 5.75 -5.88
CA LEU A 160 7.51 5.85 -5.55
C LEU A 160 6.96 4.57 -4.91
N LEU A 161 7.59 3.42 -5.14
CA LEU A 161 7.12 2.13 -4.64
C LEU A 161 8.19 1.48 -3.76
N ARG A 162 7.77 1.02 -2.59
CA ARG A 162 8.55 0.11 -1.74
C ARG A 162 7.75 -1.16 -1.52
N VAL A 163 8.41 -2.31 -1.64
CA VAL A 163 7.78 -3.62 -1.37
C VAL A 163 8.62 -4.33 -0.33
N ARG A 164 8.03 -4.62 0.83
CA ARG A 164 8.71 -5.27 1.96
C ARG A 164 7.90 -6.49 2.40
N PRO A 165 8.57 -7.55 2.91
CA PRO A 165 7.87 -8.61 3.60
C PRO A 165 7.03 -8.05 4.75
N PHE A 166 5.80 -8.56 4.89
CA PHE A 166 4.94 -8.24 6.02
C PHE A 166 5.53 -8.83 7.30
N SER A 167 5.63 -7.99 8.32
CA SER A 167 6.00 -8.36 9.68
C SER A 167 5.01 -7.73 10.64
N ALA A 168 4.44 -8.52 11.54
CA ALA A 168 3.59 -8.02 12.62
C ALA A 168 4.36 -7.96 13.94
N VAL A 169 4.01 -7.01 14.80
CA VAL A 169 4.50 -6.93 16.18
C VAL A 169 3.85 -8.04 17.01
N ASP A 170 2.54 -8.24 16.86
CA ASP A 170 1.83 -9.35 17.50
C ASP A 170 2.15 -10.69 16.81
N PRO A 171 2.79 -11.65 17.52
CA PRO A 171 3.10 -12.97 16.97
C PRO A 171 1.86 -13.76 16.52
N ALA A 172 0.70 -13.54 17.14
CA ALA A 172 -0.56 -14.17 16.74
C ALA A 172 -1.02 -13.65 15.37
N VAL A 173 -0.91 -12.34 15.12
CA VAL A 173 -1.21 -11.73 13.82
C VAL A 173 -0.25 -12.26 12.76
N ALA A 174 1.06 -12.31 13.05
CA ALA A 174 2.05 -12.89 12.15
C ALA A 174 1.72 -14.34 11.76
N ARG A 175 1.39 -15.20 12.74
CA ARG A 175 1.00 -16.59 12.49
C ARG A 175 -0.26 -16.69 11.65
N ARG A 176 -1.29 -15.87 11.91
CA ARG A 176 -2.55 -15.89 11.14
C ARG A 176 -2.37 -15.41 9.71
N ALA A 177 -1.59 -14.36 9.49
CA ALA A 177 -1.24 -13.87 8.16
C ALA A 177 -0.50 -14.93 7.34
N ALA A 178 0.49 -15.60 7.95
CA ALA A 178 1.22 -16.69 7.31
C ALA A 178 0.31 -17.89 6.94
N GLN A 179 -0.59 -18.28 7.86
CA GLN A 179 -1.58 -19.34 7.60
C GLN A 179 -2.51 -18.98 6.43
N GLN A 180 -2.96 -17.73 6.36
CA GLN A 180 -3.81 -17.26 5.27
C GLN A 180 -3.09 -17.29 3.92
N ALA A 181 -1.85 -16.80 3.86
CA ALA A 181 -1.04 -16.83 2.65
C ALA A 181 -0.77 -18.27 2.16
N ALA A 182 -0.57 -19.21 3.09
CA ALA A 182 -0.32 -20.61 2.75
C ALA A 182 -1.56 -21.31 2.16
N ARG A 183 -2.76 -21.05 2.69
CA ARG A 183 -4.00 -21.69 2.21
C ARG A 183 -4.29 -21.41 0.74
N LEU A 184 -3.95 -20.22 0.26
CA LEU A 184 -4.21 -19.82 -1.13
C LEU A 184 -3.08 -20.22 -2.10
N ARG A 185 -1.99 -20.82 -1.62
CA ARG A 185 -0.96 -21.43 -2.47
C ARG A 185 -1.28 -22.89 -2.84
N GLY A 186 -2.11 -23.57 -2.05
CA GLY A 186 -2.42 -25.00 -2.22
C GLY A 186 -3.82 -25.28 -2.79
N GLY A 187 -4.51 -24.25 -3.28
CA GLY A 187 -5.81 -24.35 -3.94
C GLY A 187 -5.72 -24.01 -5.41
#